data_AF-A0A6L8QDE4-F1
#
_entry.id   AF-A0A6L8QDE4-F1
#
_cell.length_a   1.000
_cell.length_b   1.000
_cell.length_c   1.000
_cell.angle_alpha   90.00
_cell.angle_beta   90.00
_cell.angle_gamma   90.00
#
_symmetry.space_group_name_H-M   'P 1'
#
loop_
_entity.id
_entity.type
_entity.pdbx_description
1 polymer ?
#
loop_
_entity_poly.entity_id
_entity_poly.type
_entity_poly.pdbx_seq_one_letter_code
_entity_poly.pdbx_strand_id
1 'polypeptide(L)'
;MSQITKDLICEIIRLSQTNLLDKKCANMSCDTQEQVAVDWIRKNAADYREDYHSRLESYSASKLGEILKDLTDTGKDLNDILEEPVHRG
;
A
#
# COMPACT_ATOMS: atom_id res chain seq x y z
N MET A 1 -5.62 20.31 -2.26
CA MET A 1 -4.90 19.43 -1.33
C MET A 1 -3.57 20.06 -0.93
N SER A 2 -3.19 20.04 0.34
CA SER A 2 -1.90 20.59 0.79
C SER A 2 -0.72 19.73 0.32
N GLN A 3 0.49 20.29 0.24
CA GLN A 3 1.69 19.52 -0.10
C GLN A 3 1.90 18.35 0.88
N ILE A 4 1.74 18.61 2.17
CA ILE A 4 1.84 17.60 3.24
C ILE A 4 0.88 16.43 2.99
N THR A 5 -0.35 16.72 2.57
CA THR A 5 -1.34 15.67 2.27
C THR A 5 -0.91 14.83 1.07
N LYS A 6 -0.37 15.44 0.00
CA LYS A 6 0.15 14.72 -1.16
C LYS A 6 1.34 13.82 -0.79
N ASP A 7 2.25 14.34 0.03
CA ASP A 7 3.43 13.61 0.49
C ASP A 7 3.01 12.40 1.36
N LEU A 8 2.03 12.58 2.25
CA LEU A 8 1.45 11.49 3.04
C LEU A 8 0.83 10.41 2.15
N ILE A 9 0.04 10.77 1.14
CA ILE A 9 -0.56 9.79 0.22
C ILE A 9 0.53 9.01 -0.52
N CYS A 10 1.56 9.70 -1.03
CA CYS A 10 2.66 9.05 -1.72
C CYS A 10 3.40 8.07 -0.80
N GLU A 11 3.65 8.46 0.44
CA GLU A 11 4.35 7.63 1.41
C GLU A 11 3.51 6.42 1.85
N ILE A 12 2.21 6.60 2.08
CA ILE A 12 1.27 5.53 2.38
C ILE A 12 1.25 4.49 1.26
N ILE A 13 1.14 4.92 -0.01
CA ILE A 13 1.14 4.01 -1.16
C ILE A 13 2.47 3.27 -1.27
N ARG A 14 3.60 3.98 -1.12
CA ARG A 14 4.94 3.39 -1.19
C ARG A 14 5.15 2.33 -0.12
N LEU A 15 4.80 2.64 1.13
CA LEU A 15 4.95 1.71 2.25
C LEU A 15 4.03 0.50 2.08
N SER A 16 2.78 0.73 1.69
CA SER A 16 1.83 -0.35 1.40
C SER A 16 2.31 -1.31 0.32
N GLN A 17 2.85 -0.78 -0.78
CA GLN A 17 3.44 -1.59 -1.85
C GLN A 17 4.63 -2.41 -1.35
N THR A 18 5.47 -1.81 -0.50
CA THR A 18 6.60 -2.50 0.13
C THR A 18 6.11 -3.68 0.97
N ASN A 19 5.16 -3.43 1.87
CA ASN A 19 4.58 -4.46 2.74
C ASN A 19 3.90 -5.58 1.95
N LEU A 20 3.17 -5.25 0.87
CA LEU A 20 2.53 -6.23 -0.01
C LEU A 20 3.58 -7.13 -0.70
N LEU A 21 4.65 -6.54 -1.22
CA LEU A 21 5.71 -7.27 -1.89
C LEU A 21 6.49 -8.14 -0.92
N ASP A 22 6.81 -7.64 0.27
CA ASP A 22 7.47 -8.43 1.33
C ASP A 22 6.65 -9.69 1.67
N LYS A 23 5.32 -9.56 1.80
CA LYS A 23 4.43 -10.72 2.01
C LYS A 23 4.42 -11.70 0.84
N LYS A 24 4.33 -11.19 -0.40
CA LYS A 24 4.35 -12.04 -1.61
C LYS A 24 5.66 -12.81 -1.75
N CYS A 25 6.75 -12.19 -1.31
CA CYS A 25 8.12 -12.68 -1.46
C CYS A 25 8.62 -13.49 -0.26
N ALA A 26 7.92 -13.47 0.89
CA ALA A 26 8.40 -13.99 2.18
C ALA A 26 9.00 -15.41 2.17
N ASN A 27 8.52 -16.29 1.28
CA ASN A 27 8.94 -17.69 1.20
C ASN A 27 9.81 -18.02 -0.02
N MET A 28 10.31 -17.01 -0.75
CA MET A 28 11.09 -17.17 -1.97
C MET A 28 12.60 -16.94 -1.71
N SER A 29 13.45 -17.47 -2.57
CA SER A 29 14.89 -17.13 -2.56
C SER A 29 15.10 -15.69 -3.03
N CYS A 30 16.18 -15.04 -2.57
CA CYS A 30 16.49 -13.63 -2.86
C CYS A 30 16.37 -13.28 -4.36
N ASP A 31 17.01 -14.06 -5.23
CA ASP A 31 16.98 -13.82 -6.69
C ASP A 31 15.55 -13.94 -7.27
N THR A 32 14.73 -14.83 -6.71
CA THR A 32 13.33 -14.99 -7.11
C THR A 32 12.47 -13.84 -6.58
N GLN A 33 12.76 -13.34 -5.38
CA GLN A 33 12.05 -12.20 -4.78
C GLN A 33 12.22 -10.93 -5.64
N GLU A 34 13.45 -10.62 -6.06
CA GLU A 34 13.70 -9.42 -6.87
C GLU A 34 12.96 -9.48 -8.21
N GLN A 35 13.03 -10.62 -8.92
CA GLN A 35 12.33 -10.79 -10.18
C GLN A 35 10.81 -10.69 -10.03
N VAL A 36 10.24 -11.33 -8.99
CA VAL A 36 8.81 -11.27 -8.71
C VAL A 36 8.37 -9.85 -8.35
N ALA A 37 9.15 -9.14 -7.54
CA ALA A 37 8.87 -7.75 -7.18
C ALA A 37 8.91 -6.83 -8.40
N VAL A 38 9.94 -6.93 -9.24
CA VAL A 38 10.09 -6.14 -10.47
C VAL A 38 8.94 -6.42 -11.44
N ASP A 39 8.58 -7.68 -11.64
CA ASP A 39 7.47 -8.03 -12.54
C ASP A 39 6.12 -7.59 -12.00
N TRP A 40 5.91 -7.66 -10.68
CA TRP A 40 4.71 -7.13 -10.06
C TRP A 40 4.62 -5.61 -10.24
N ILE A 41 5.71 -4.88 -9.97
CA ILE A 41 5.78 -3.43 -10.14
C ILE A 41 5.47 -3.03 -11.59
N ARG A 42 6.12 -3.68 -12.56
CA ARG A 42 5.93 -3.39 -14.00
C ARG A 42 4.47 -3.55 -14.42
N LYS A 43 3.76 -4.52 -13.84
CA LYS A 43 2.38 -4.86 -14.24
C LYS A 43 1.30 -4.14 -13.44
N ASN A 44 1.55 -3.81 -12.17
CA ASN A 44 0.49 -3.44 -11.23
C ASN A 44 0.72 -2.10 -10.51
N ALA A 45 1.94 -1.55 -10.48
CA ALA A 45 2.23 -0.40 -9.62
C ALA A 45 1.47 0.87 -10.02
N ALA A 46 1.21 1.06 -11.31
CA ALA A 46 0.44 2.20 -11.82
C ALA A 46 -1.02 2.11 -11.35
N ASP A 47 -1.69 1.00 -11.64
CA ASP A 47 -3.10 0.76 -11.26
C ASP A 47 -3.28 0.80 -9.73
N TYR A 48 -2.36 0.18 -8.99
CA TYR A 48 -2.35 0.19 -7.53
C TYR A 48 -2.26 1.62 -6.98
N ARG A 49 -1.38 2.45 -7.58
CA ARG A 49 -1.24 3.84 -7.19
C ARG A 49 -2.51 4.62 -7.50
N GLU A 50 -3.08 4.46 -8.69
CA GLU A 50 -4.27 5.20 -9.10
C GLU A 50 -5.49 4.86 -8.23
N ASP A 51 -5.74 3.58 -7.97
CA ASP A 51 -6.83 3.12 -7.11
C ASP A 51 -6.72 3.71 -5.70
N TYR A 52 -5.59 3.47 -5.03
CA TYR A 52 -5.42 3.92 -3.66
C TYR A 52 -5.26 5.42 -3.54
N HIS A 53 -4.71 6.11 -4.54
CA HIS A 53 -4.69 7.56 -4.53
C HIS A 53 -6.11 8.10 -4.47
N SER A 54 -7.00 7.68 -5.37
CA SER A 54 -8.40 8.15 -5.40
C SER A 54 -9.14 7.92 -4.07
N ARG A 55 -8.90 6.77 -3.42
CA ARG A 55 -9.49 6.42 -2.12
C ARG A 55 -8.93 7.29 -1.00
N LEU A 56 -7.61 7.48 -0.98
CA LEU A 56 -6.90 8.23 0.05
C LEU A 56 -7.16 9.74 -0.01
N GLU A 57 -7.48 10.29 -1.19
CA GLU A 57 -7.78 11.72 -1.34
C GLU A 57 -8.99 12.18 -0.52
N SER A 58 -9.89 11.26 -0.16
CA SER A 58 -11.07 11.54 0.67
C SER A 58 -10.75 11.73 2.16
N TYR A 59 -9.57 11.32 2.63
CA TYR A 59 -9.20 11.38 4.05
C TYR A 59 -8.55 12.69 4.45
N SER A 60 -8.75 13.07 5.72
CA SER A 60 -8.03 14.19 6.32
C SER A 60 -6.54 13.88 6.53
N ALA A 61 -5.69 14.90 6.63
CA ALA A 61 -4.27 14.71 6.91
C ALA A 61 -4.01 13.95 8.23
N SER A 62 -4.83 14.16 9.25
CA SER A 62 -4.77 13.40 10.50
C SER A 62 -5.05 11.92 10.26
N LYS A 63 -6.09 11.60 9.48
CA LYS A 63 -6.44 10.21 9.19
C LYS A 63 -5.40 9.51 8.32
N LEU A 64 -4.82 10.22 7.36
CA LEU A 64 -3.67 9.72 6.60
C LEU A 64 -2.48 9.41 7.51
N GLY A 65 -2.19 10.27 8.49
CA GLY A 65 -1.16 10.01 9.50
C GLY A 65 -1.42 8.74 10.32
N GLU A 66 -2.67 8.49 10.71
CA GLU A 66 -3.06 7.24 11.39
C GLU A 66 -2.85 6.02 10.49
N ILE A 67 -3.29 6.07 9.23
CA ILE A 67 -3.12 4.97 8.27
C ILE A 67 -1.62 4.67 8.07
N LEU A 68 -0.79 5.71 7.91
CA LEU A 68 0.65 5.54 7.76
C LEU A 68 1.27 4.85 8.98
N LYS A 69 0.84 5.26 10.18
CA LYS A 69 1.26 4.62 11.43
C LYS A 69 0.84 3.15 11.47
N ASP A 70 -0.42 2.84 11.15
CA ASP A 70 -0.93 1.46 11.16
C ASP A 70 -0.15 0.56 10.18
N LEU A 71 0.14 1.04 8.96
CA LEU A 71 0.96 0.33 7.98
C LEU A 71 2.38 0.06 8.52
N THR A 72 2.96 1.04 9.21
CA THR A 72 4.32 0.95 9.79
C THR A 72 4.37 -0.03 10.95
N ASP A 73 3.42 0.06 11.87
CA ASP A 73 3.41 -0.71 13.11
C ASP A 73 3.04 -2.18 12.89
N THR A 74 2.24 -2.48 11.85
CA THR A 74 1.69 -3.82 11.63
C THR A 74 2.30 -4.57 10.45
N GLY A 75 3.02 -3.90 9.55
CA GLY A 75 3.47 -4.49 8.28
C GLY A 75 2.32 -4.88 7.35
N LYS A 76 1.10 -4.40 7.60
CA LYS A 76 -0.05 -4.60 6.72
C LYS A 76 0.06 -3.73 5.48
N ASP A 77 -0.69 -4.08 4.45
CA ASP A 77 -0.87 -3.23 3.28
C ASP A 77 -2.30 -2.68 3.24
N LEU A 78 -2.55 -1.73 2.33
CA LEU A 78 -3.83 -1.03 2.23
C LEU A 78 -4.99 -1.97 1.89
N ASN A 79 -4.76 -3.14 1.28
CA ASN A 79 -5.84 -4.12 1.11
C ASN A 79 -6.31 -4.60 2.49
N ASP A 80 -5.40 -4.88 3.43
CA ASP A 80 -5.79 -5.36 4.77
C ASP A 80 -6.50 -4.29 5.62
N ILE A 81 -6.19 -3.01 5.38
CA ILE A 81 -6.67 -1.89 6.21
C ILE A 81 -7.93 -1.27 5.63
N LEU A 82 -8.06 -1.22 4.31
CA LEU A 82 -9.14 -0.52 3.62
C LEU A 82 -10.16 -1.45 2.93
N GLU A 83 -9.92 -2.77 2.84
CA GLU A 83 -10.99 -3.69 2.47
C GLU A 83 -11.97 -3.87 3.65
N GLU A 84 -13.26 -3.69 3.39
CA GLU A 84 -14.30 -4.06 4.35
C GLU A 84 -14.33 -5.59 4.52
N PRO A 85 -14.66 -6.11 5.72
CA PRO A 85 -14.88 -7.54 5.90
C PRO A 85 -16.02 -7.95 4.97
N VAL A 86 -15.69 -8.67 3.89
CA VAL A 86 -16.67 -9.29 2.99
C VAL A 86 -17.58 -10.16 3.85
N HIS A 87 -18.76 -9.64 4.19
CA HIS A 87 -19.86 -10.45 4.70
C HIS A 87 -20.30 -11.31 3.51
N ARG A 88 -19.70 -12.49 3.38
CA ARG A 88 -20.30 -13.58 2.60
C ARG A 88 -21.56 -13.98 3.33
N GLY A 89 -22.70 -13.42 2.89
CA GLY A 89 -24.02 -13.99 3.11
C GLY A 89 -24.20 -15.30 2.37
#